data_AF-A0A3D3MJY5-F1
#
_entry.id   AF-A0A3D3MJY5-F1
#
_cell.length_a   1.000
_cell.length_b   1.000
_cell.length_c   1.000
_cell.angle_alpha   90.00
_cell.angle_beta   90.00
_cell.angle_gamma   90.00
#
_symmetry.space_group_name_H-M   'P 1'
#
loop_
_entity.id
_entity.type
_entity.pdbx_description
1 polymer ?
#
loop_
_entity_poly.entity_id
_entity_poly.type
_entity_poly.pdbx_seq_one_letter_code
_entity_poly.pdbx_strand_id
1 'polypeptide(L)'
;MELTQEQKLYAEIVQKAWEDAEFKKELMTNPAEAIEKLTGKKINLPEGKTLVVRDQTDDTNIYINIPAKPKMDMELNEEQLEMVAGGGTVRDVFNGVLEFLDYMSTPPILR
;
A
#
# COMPACT_ATOMS: atom_id res chain seq x y z
N MET A 1 6.89 -18.57 4.28
CA MET A 1 7.01 -17.59 3.17
C MET A 1 7.86 -16.44 3.67
N GLU A 2 8.86 -16.00 2.90
CA GLU A 2 9.64 -14.81 3.27
C GLU A 2 8.86 -13.54 2.92
N LEU A 3 8.92 -12.53 3.79
CA LEU A 3 8.30 -11.23 3.52
C LEU A 3 9.05 -10.49 2.41
N THR A 4 8.29 -9.83 1.52
CA THR A 4 8.87 -8.93 0.51
C THR A 4 9.51 -7.72 1.17
N GLN A 5 10.37 -7.01 0.43
CA GLN A 5 11.00 -5.78 0.92
C GLN A 5 9.95 -4.69 1.24
N GLU A 6 8.87 -4.64 0.48
CA GLU A 6 7.75 -3.72 0.69
C GLU A 6 6.97 -4.04 1.95
N GLN A 7 6.70 -5.32 2.21
CA GLN A 7 6.03 -5.77 3.44
C GLN A 7 6.88 -5.47 4.67
N LYS A 8 8.21 -5.67 4.59
CA LYS A 8 9.15 -5.32 5.67
C LYS A 8 9.15 -3.83 5.96
N LEU A 9 9.19 -3.01 4.90
CA LEU A 9 9.13 -1.56 5.01
C LEU A 9 7.81 -1.09 5.64
N TYR A 10 6.68 -1.62 5.21
CA TYR A 10 5.37 -1.31 5.79
C TYR A 10 5.33 -1.63 7.29
N ALA A 11 5.78 -2.83 7.67
CA ALA A 11 5.83 -3.25 9.07
C ALA A 11 6.73 -2.33 9.91
N GLU A 12 7.89 -1.93 9.39
CA GLU A 12 8.80 -0.99 10.06
C GLU A 12 8.16 0.38 10.31
N ILE A 13 7.49 0.94 9.30
CA ILE A 13 6.78 2.23 9.42
C ILE A 13 5.67 2.15 10.47
N VAL A 14 4.85 1.09 10.42
CA VAL A 14 3.73 0.89 11.37
C VAL A 14 4.26 0.71 12.79
N GLN A 15 5.29 -0.12 12.98
CA GLN A 15 5.91 -0.32 14.28
C GLN A 15 6.46 0.98 14.85
N LYS A 16 7.20 1.76 14.03
CA LYS A 16 7.73 3.06 14.46
C LYS A 16 6.62 4.05 14.81
N ALA A 17 5.50 4.05 14.08
CA ALA A 17 4.34 4.90 14.37
C ALA A 17 3.63 4.52 15.68
N TRP A 18 3.69 3.26 16.11
CA TRP A 18 3.18 2.85 17.43
C TRP A 18 4.12 3.24 18.57
N GLU A 19 5.43 3.12 18.37
CA GLU A 19 6.44 3.35 19.40
C GLU A 19 6.80 4.84 19.59
N ASP A 20 6.61 5.66 18.55
CA ASP A 20 7.08 7.05 18.51
C ASP A 20 5.96 8.00 18.04
N ALA A 21 5.39 8.73 19.01
CA ALA A 21 4.29 9.67 18.76
C ALA A 21 4.72 10.88 17.92
N GLU A 22 5.98 11.30 17.99
CA GLU A 22 6.51 12.40 17.18
C GLU A 22 6.64 11.94 15.73
N PHE A 23 7.20 10.75 15.50
CA PHE A 23 7.22 10.13 14.18
C PHE A 23 5.80 9.94 13.62
N LYS A 24 4.84 9.43 14.41
CA LYS A 24 3.44 9.29 13.94
C LYS A 24 2.87 10.62 13.46
N LYS A 25 3.11 11.70 14.22
CA LYS A 25 2.67 13.04 13.85
C LYS A 25 3.34 13.55 12.56
N GLU A 26 4.66 13.34 12.42
CA GLU A 26 5.37 13.66 11.19
C GLU A 26 4.83 12.85 10.00
N LEU A 27 4.66 11.54 10.17
CA LEU A 27 4.15 10.63 9.16
C LEU A 27 2.75 11.04 8.68
N MET A 28 1.88 11.52 9.57
CA MET A 28 0.55 12.02 9.18
C MET A 28 0.59 13.39 8.47
N THR A 29 1.63 14.19 8.71
CA THR A 29 1.74 15.57 8.18
C THR A 29 2.52 15.61 6.87
N ASN A 30 3.65 14.93 6.80
CA ASN A 30 4.49 14.80 5.61
C ASN A 30 5.01 13.35 5.46
N PRO A 31 4.16 12.42 4.96
CA PRO A 31 4.50 11.01 4.94
C PRO A 31 5.76 10.67 4.15
N ALA A 32 5.96 11.31 3.00
CA ALA A 32 7.11 11.03 2.14
C ALA A 32 8.44 11.40 2.84
N GLU A 33 8.49 12.59 3.45
CA GLU A 33 9.67 13.03 4.19
C GLU A 33 9.92 12.17 5.44
N ALA A 34 8.88 11.82 6.19
CA ALA A 34 9.00 10.99 7.38
C ALA A 34 9.56 9.59 7.06
N ILE A 35 9.07 8.96 5.98
CA ILE A 35 9.56 7.64 5.56
C ILE A 35 10.98 7.74 4.99
N GLU A 36 11.29 8.82 4.28
CA GLU A 36 12.66 9.11 3.81
C GLU A 36 13.65 9.23 4.96
N LYS A 37 13.29 9.97 6.03
CA LYS A 37 14.11 10.10 7.24
C LYS A 37 14.31 8.75 7.94
N LEU A 38 13.26 7.94 8.03
CA LEU A 38 13.32 6.64 8.70
C LEU A 38 14.22 5.66 7.95
N THR A 39 14.09 5.60 6.63
CA THR A 39 14.62 4.48 5.82
C THR A 39 15.84 4.86 4.98
N GLY A 40 16.12 6.16 4.84
CA GLY A 40 17.11 6.69 3.90
C GLY A 40 16.72 6.51 2.42
N LYS A 41 15.51 6.05 2.11
CA LYS A 41 15.04 5.78 0.75
C LYS A 41 14.00 6.78 0.31
N LYS A 42 14.20 7.35 -0.88
CA LYS A 42 13.26 8.29 -1.49
C LYS A 42 11.97 7.61 -1.92
N ILE A 43 10.81 8.15 -1.53
CA ILE A 43 9.54 7.67 -2.07
C ILE A 43 9.25 8.38 -3.38
N ASN A 44 9.25 7.62 -4.46
CA ASN A 44 8.86 8.11 -5.77
C ASN A 44 7.35 7.95 -5.96
N LEU A 45 6.61 9.03 -5.70
CA LEU A 45 5.18 9.08 -6.01
C LEU A 45 4.95 9.36 -7.50
N PRO A 46 3.91 8.76 -8.12
CA PRO A 46 3.51 9.10 -9.47
C PRO A 46 3.15 10.58 -9.58
N GLU A 47 3.35 11.16 -10.77
CA GLU A 47 3.06 12.57 -11.02
C GLU A 47 1.60 12.92 -10.66
N GLY A 48 1.42 14.04 -9.96
CA GLY A 48 0.10 14.52 -9.52
C GLY A 48 -0.54 13.70 -8.40
N LYS A 49 0.19 12.77 -7.76
CA LYS A 49 -0.28 12.01 -6.60
C LYS A 49 0.34 12.51 -5.30
N THR A 50 -0.43 12.39 -4.23
CA THR A 50 0.00 12.70 -2.86
C THR A 50 -0.23 11.46 -2.00
N LEU A 51 0.77 11.11 -1.19
CA LEU A 51 0.61 10.09 -0.16
C LEU A 51 -0.11 10.72 1.03
N VAL A 52 -1.15 10.05 1.53
CA VAL A 52 -1.92 10.50 2.69
C VAL A 52 -1.94 9.37 3.71
N VAL A 53 -1.55 9.68 4.94
CA VAL A 53 -1.63 8.74 6.07
C VAL A 53 -2.76 9.19 7.00
N ARG A 54 -3.56 8.23 7.46
CA ARG A 54 -4.62 8.42 8.44
C ARG A 54 -4.41 7.43 9.57
N ASP A 55 -4.37 7.95 10.78
CA ASP A 55 -4.28 7.14 11.97
C ASP A 55 -5.65 6.52 12.28
N GLN A 56 -5.69 5.20 12.30
CA GLN A 56 -6.89 4.40 12.60
C GLN A 56 -6.74 3.61 13.90
N THR A 57 -5.87 4.06 14.82
CA THR A 57 -5.58 3.34 16.08
C THR A 57 -6.66 3.47 17.16
N ASP A 58 -7.57 4.45 17.06
CA ASP A 58 -8.70 4.61 17.98
C ASP A 58 -9.78 3.56 17.67
N ASP A 59 -9.89 2.56 18.56
CA ASP A 59 -10.77 1.39 18.45
C ASP A 59 -12.26 1.71 18.66
N THR A 60 -12.59 2.93 19.08
CA THR A 60 -13.98 3.41 19.15
C THR A 60 -14.52 3.82 17.77
N ASN A 61 -13.64 3.97 16.77
CA ASN A 61 -14.00 4.34 15.41
C ASN A 61 -13.97 3.13 14.47
N ILE A 62 -14.95 3.06 13.56
CA ILE A 62 -14.96 2.11 12.46
C ILE A 62 -14.66 2.87 11.17
N TYR A 63 -13.66 2.42 10.42
CA TYR A 63 -13.23 3.04 9.18
C TYR A 63 -13.76 2.28 7.98
N ILE A 64 -14.25 3.01 6.98
CA ILE A 64 -14.64 2.47 5.67
C ILE A 64 -13.83 3.22 4.61
N ASN A 65 -13.09 2.48 3.78
CA ASN A 65 -12.38 3.04 2.64
C ASN A 65 -13.31 3.08 1.43
N ILE A 66 -13.52 4.27 0.85
CA ILE A 66 -14.26 4.42 -0.40
C ILE A 66 -13.23 4.61 -1.53
N PRO A 67 -13.02 3.61 -2.40
CA PRO A 67 -12.05 3.73 -3.48
C PRO A 67 -12.50 4.75 -4.52
N ALA A 68 -11.54 5.33 -5.24
CA ALA A 68 -11.85 6.18 -6.38
C ALA A 68 -12.62 5.37 -7.44
N LYS A 69 -13.67 5.96 -8.01
CA LYS A 69 -14.44 5.32 -9.08
C LYS A 69 -13.48 4.88 -10.21
N PRO A 70 -13.46 3.60 -10.60
CA PRO A 70 -12.67 3.14 -11.73
C PRO A 70 -13.06 3.95 -12.97
N LYS A 71 -12.07 4.34 -13.78
CA LYS A 71 -12.33 4.99 -15.08
C LYS A 71 -12.79 4.00 -16.17
N MET A 72 -12.95 2.73 -15.80
CA MET A 72 -13.31 1.61 -16.65
C MET A 72 -14.61 1.02 -16.10
N ASP A 73 -15.61 0.74 -16.94
CA ASP A 73 -16.79 -0.04 -16.54
C ASP A 73 -16.34 -1.50 -16.40
N MET A 74 -15.98 -1.89 -15.19
CA MET A 74 -15.43 -3.20 -14.89
C MET A 74 -16.06 -3.76 -13.63
N GLU A 75 -16.48 -5.03 -13.72
CA GLU A 75 -16.95 -5.81 -12.58
C GLU A 75 -15.76 -6.51 -11.93
N LEU A 76 -15.67 -6.42 -10.60
CA LEU A 76 -14.69 -7.14 -9.80
C LEU A 76 -15.27 -8.50 -9.40
N ASN A 77 -14.45 -9.55 -9.44
CA ASN A 77 -14.83 -10.85 -8.88
C ASN A 77 -14.66 -10.86 -7.34
N GLU A 78 -15.08 -11.95 -6.68
CA GLU A 78 -15.06 -12.06 -5.21
C GLU A 78 -13.65 -11.91 -4.60
N GLU A 79 -12.62 -12.53 -5.20
CA GLU A 79 -11.23 -12.42 -4.71
C GLU A 79 -10.70 -10.98 -4.83
N GLN A 80 -11.06 -10.29 -5.91
CA GLN A 80 -10.72 -8.90 -6.13
C GLN A 80 -11.47 -7.96 -5.17
N LEU A 81 -12.72 -8.29 -4.83
CA LEU A 81 -13.50 -7.57 -3.83
C LEU A 81 -12.95 -7.78 -2.41
N GLU A 82 -12.52 -8.98 -2.07
CA GLU A 82 -11.87 -9.28 -0.78
C GLU A 82 -10.57 -8.50 -0.62
N MET A 83 -9.77 -8.40 -1.69
CA MET A 83 -8.55 -7.60 -1.70
C MET A 83 -8.83 -6.10 -1.53
N VAL A 84 -9.91 -5.57 -2.12
CA VAL A 84 -10.35 -4.18 -1.90
C VAL A 84 -10.87 -3.97 -0.47
N ALA A 85 -11.62 -4.94 0.07
CA ALA A 85 -12.12 -4.90 1.45
C ALA A 85 -10.98 -4.97 2.48
N GLY A 86 -9.88 -5.68 2.16
CA GLY A 86 -8.64 -5.70 2.92
C GLY A 86 -7.78 -4.44 2.79
N GLY A 87 -8.25 -3.41 2.08
CA GLY A 87 -7.57 -2.13 1.93
C GLY A 87 -6.64 -2.02 0.71
N GLY A 88 -6.60 -3.02 -0.18
CA GLY A 88 -5.94 -2.92 -1.47
C GLY A 88 -6.66 -1.95 -2.40
N THR A 89 -5.94 -1.26 -3.28
CA THR A 89 -6.58 -0.41 -4.29
C THR A 89 -7.03 -1.26 -5.49
N VAL A 90 -8.07 -0.83 -6.22
CA VAL A 90 -8.47 -1.45 -7.51
C VAL A 90 -7.29 -1.53 -8.48
N ARG A 91 -6.31 -0.63 -8.35
CA ARG A 91 -5.08 -0.64 -9.15
C ARG A 91 -4.06 -1.69 -8.67
N ASP A 92 -3.97 -1.98 -7.36
CA ASP A 92 -3.13 -3.05 -6.82
C ASP A 92 -3.68 -4.43 -7.20
N VAL A 93 -5.01 -4.56 -7.20
CA VAL A 93 -5.73 -5.73 -7.73
C VAL A 93 -5.41 -5.96 -9.22
N PHE A 94 -5.39 -4.89 -10.02
CA PHE A 94 -5.09 -4.97 -11.45
C PHE A 94 -3.63 -5.25 -11.75
N ASN A 95 -2.70 -4.55 -11.10
CA ASN A 95 -1.26 -4.73 -11.34
C ASN A 95 -0.75 -6.04 -10.75
N GLY A 96 -1.23 -6.48 -9.58
CA GLY A 96 -0.84 -7.76 -8.99
C GLY A 96 -1.26 -8.98 -9.84
N VAL A 97 -2.43 -8.92 -10.49
CA VAL A 97 -2.88 -9.98 -11.40
C VAL A 97 -2.13 -9.95 -12.73
N LEU A 98 -1.86 -8.76 -13.31
CA LEU A 98 -1.06 -8.66 -14.54
C LEU A 98 0.40 -9.06 -14.33
N GLU A 99 1.05 -8.63 -13.26
CA GLU A 99 2.44 -9.02 -12.94
C GLU A 99 2.55 -10.53 -12.65
N PHE A 100 1.56 -11.13 -11.97
CA PHE A 100 1.50 -12.57 -11.73
C PHE A 100 1.25 -13.37 -13.02
N LEU A 101 0.35 -12.90 -13.90
CA LEU A 101 0.09 -13.55 -15.19
C LEU A 101 1.27 -13.39 -16.16
N ASP A 102 1.95 -12.25 -16.16
CA ASP A 102 3.15 -12.02 -16.97
C ASP A 102 4.32 -12.88 -16.45
N TYR A 103 4.49 -12.98 -15.12
CA TYR A 103 5.43 -13.91 -14.47
C TYR A 103 5.16 -15.38 -14.83
N MET A 104 3.89 -15.79 -14.88
CA MET A 104 3.47 -17.15 -15.26
C MET A 104 3.54 -17.39 -16.78
N SER A 105 3.49 -16.33 -17.61
CA SER A 105 3.56 -16.40 -19.07
C SER A 105 4.99 -16.28 -19.60
N THR A 106 5.92 -15.74 -18.81
CA THR A 106 7.35 -15.79 -19.13
C THR A 106 7.89 -17.19 -18.81
N PRO A 107 8.38 -17.97 -19.79
CA PRO A 107 9.01 -19.25 -19.49
C PRO A 107 10.25 -19.01 -18.62
N PRO A 108 10.52 -19.85 -17.62
CA PRO A 108 11.71 -19.71 -16.79
C PRO A 108 12.94 -19.77 -17.69
N ILE A 109 13.67 -18.65 -17.79
CA ILE A 109 15.00 -18.66 -18.38
C ILE A 109 15.84 -19.47 -17.39
N LEU A 110 16.07 -20.73 -17.71
CA LEU A 110 17.02 -21.61 -17.02
C LEU A 110 18.35 -20.87 -16.89
N ARG A 111 18.71 -20.49 -15.66
CA ARG A 111 20.07 -20.18 -15.28
C ARG A 111 20.37 -20.73 -13.89
#